data_AF-G8TRC2-F1
#
_entry.id   AF-G8TRC2-F1
#
_cell.length_a   1.000
_cell.length_b   1.000
_cell.length_c   1.000
_cell.angle_alpha   90.00
_cell.angle_beta   90.00
_cell.angle_gamma   90.00
#
_symmetry.space_group_name_H-M   'P 1'
#
loop_
_entity.id
_entity.type
_entity.pdbx_description
1 polymer ?
#
loop_
_entity_poly.entity_id
_entity_poly.type
_entity_poly.pdbx_seq_one_letter_code
_entity_poly.pdbx_strand_id
1 'polypeptide(L)'
;MDTIVDGINYMFNMTSRRRFTEDQKIAILNQATKMGITAVLREHNLSYSVFARWKQQLIKNEPSNQSYTKTRSELKHLYEENMRLKQIIADMALELNKKEDELKKVKR
;
A
#
# COMPACT_ATOMS: atom_id res chain seq x y z
N MET A 1 -10.93 -8.26 34.61
CA MET A 1 -9.71 -8.27 33.78
C MET A 1 -8.92 -7.03 34.17
N ASP A 2 -7.65 -7.21 34.50
CA ASP A 2 -6.95 -6.44 35.54
C ASP A 2 -6.68 -4.97 35.22
N THR A 3 -7.21 -4.07 36.05
CA THR A 3 -7.05 -2.61 36.00
C THR A 3 -5.57 -2.16 36.05
N ILE A 4 -4.69 -3.02 36.58
CA ILE A 4 -3.24 -2.79 36.60
C ILE A 4 -2.62 -3.07 35.23
N VAL A 5 -3.07 -4.10 34.52
CA VAL A 5 -2.59 -4.45 33.17
C VAL A 5 -3.07 -3.41 32.15
N ASP A 6 -4.28 -2.88 32.32
CA ASP A 6 -4.80 -1.76 31.53
C ASP A 6 -4.00 -0.47 31.80
N GLY A 7 -3.69 -0.17 33.06
CA GLY A 7 -2.82 0.97 33.43
C GLY A 7 -1.41 0.87 32.84
N ILE A 8 -0.81 -0.32 32.84
CA ILE A 8 0.50 -0.58 32.24
C ILE A 8 0.41 -0.48 30.71
N ASN A 9 -0.65 -0.98 30.08
CA ASN A 9 -0.87 -0.82 28.63
C ASN A 9 -1.09 0.64 28.24
N TYR A 10 -1.79 1.42 29.07
CA TYR A 10 -1.94 2.87 28.89
C TYR A 10 -0.60 3.60 29.05
N MET A 11 0.21 3.28 30.07
CA MET A 11 1.54 3.86 30.26
C MET A 11 2.54 3.45 29.16
N PHE A 12 2.45 2.23 28.65
CA PHE A 12 3.26 1.75 27.52
C PHE A 12 2.84 2.44 26.20
N ASN A 13 1.54 2.71 26.00
CA ASN A 13 1.05 3.47 24.84
C ASN A 13 1.37 4.98 24.91
N MET A 14 1.55 5.57 26.09
CA MET A 14 1.90 6.99 26.22
C MET A 14 3.29 7.35 25.67
N THR A 15 4.13 6.36 25.34
CA THR A 15 5.48 6.57 24.78
C THR A 15 5.69 5.95 23.40
N SER A 16 4.67 5.28 22.84
CA SER A 16 4.73 4.74 21.49
C SER A 16 4.62 5.88 20.49
N ARG A 17 5.77 6.34 20.00
CA ARG A 17 5.83 7.35 18.93
C ARG A 17 4.96 6.87 17.76
N ARG A 18 3.87 7.59 17.47
CA ARG A 18 2.98 7.32 16.33
C ARG A 18 3.81 7.13 15.07
N ARG A 19 3.76 5.93 14.49
CA ARG A 19 4.46 5.58 13.25
C ARG A 19 3.49 5.65 12.08
N PHE A 20 3.92 6.27 11.00
CA PHE A 20 3.18 6.28 9.74
C PHE A 20 3.89 5.37 8.74
N THR A 21 3.14 4.49 8.09
CA THR A 21 3.64 3.73 6.93
C THR A 21 3.89 4.66 5.75
N GLU A 22 4.66 4.22 4.75
CA GLU A 22 4.93 5.01 3.55
C GLU A 22 3.62 5.41 2.83
N ASP A 23 2.70 4.46 2.69
CA ASP A 23 1.37 4.67 2.09
C ASP A 23 0.55 5.71 2.86
N GLN A 24 0.59 5.68 4.20
CA GLN A 24 -0.10 6.65 5.03
C GLN A 24 0.49 8.06 4.85
N LYS A 25 1.82 8.19 4.77
CA LYS A 25 2.46 9.49 4.50
C LYS A 25 2.02 10.02 3.12
N ILE A 26 1.99 9.17 2.09
CA ILE A 26 1.57 9.54 0.74
C ILE A 26 0.10 9.96 0.72
N ALA A 27 -0.78 9.25 1.42
CA ALA A 27 -2.19 9.59 1.53
C ALA A 27 -2.38 10.97 2.19
N ILE A 28 -1.65 11.26 3.27
CA ILE A 28 -1.71 12.56 3.98
C ILE A 28 -1.18 13.69 3.10
N LEU A 29 -0.07 13.48 2.37
CA LEU A 29 0.47 14.47 1.42
C LEU A 29 -0.54 14.78 0.30
N ASN A 30 -1.24 13.76 -0.22
CA ASN A 30 -2.32 13.92 -1.20
C ASN A 30 -3.56 14.61 -0.63
N GLN A 31 -3.91 14.36 0.63
CA GLN A 31 -5.02 15.05 1.28
C GLN A 31 -4.72 16.55 1.37
N ALA A 32 -3.46 16.91 1.67
CA ALA A 32 -3.03 18.30 1.79
C ALA A 32 -3.09 19.08 0.47
N THR A 33 -2.98 18.44 -0.69
CA THR A 33 -3.17 19.12 -1.99
C THR A 33 -4.63 19.45 -2.27
N LYS A 34 -5.57 18.69 -1.71
CA LYS A 34 -7.02 18.89 -1.90
C LYS A 34 -7.64 19.83 -0.87
N MET A 35 -7.27 19.69 0.40
CA MET A 35 -7.89 20.39 1.53
C MET A 35 -7.03 21.54 2.08
N GLY A 36 -5.79 21.67 1.60
CA GLY A 36 -4.80 22.61 2.13
C GLY A 36 -3.99 22.02 3.29
N ILE A 37 -2.73 22.44 3.39
CA ILE A 37 -1.75 21.89 4.32
C ILE A 37 -2.18 22.08 5.78
N THR A 38 -2.63 23.29 6.14
CA THR A 38 -2.97 23.64 7.53
C THR A 38 -4.10 22.78 8.10
N ALA A 39 -5.14 22.49 7.29
CA ALA A 39 -6.27 21.67 7.71
C ALA A 39 -5.81 20.23 8.02
N VAL A 40 -5.00 19.65 7.13
CA VAL A 40 -4.50 18.28 7.25
C VAL A 40 -3.50 18.13 8.40
N LEU A 41 -2.64 19.13 8.63
CA LEU A 41 -1.73 19.13 9.78
C LEU A 41 -2.50 19.10 11.10
N ARG A 42 -3.60 19.85 11.20
CA ARG A 42 -4.46 19.87 12.39
C ARG A 42 -5.19 18.55 12.59
N GLU A 43 -5.75 17.99 11.52
CA GLU A 43 -6.48 16.71 11.55
C GLU A 43 -5.59 15.54 12.00
N HIS A 44 -4.36 15.48 11.48
CA HIS A 44 -3.42 14.41 11.79
C HIS A 44 -2.51 14.70 12.98
N ASN A 45 -2.67 15.86 13.64
CA ASN A 45 -1.82 16.34 14.72
C ASN A 45 -0.31 16.29 14.35
N LEU A 46 0.00 16.79 13.15
CA LEU A 46 1.34 16.79 12.58
C LEU A 46 1.94 18.20 12.60
N SER A 47 3.25 18.28 12.86
CA SER A 47 3.98 19.52 12.63
C SER A 47 4.30 19.71 11.15
N TYR A 48 4.43 20.97 10.73
CA TYR A 48 4.85 21.30 9.37
C TYR A 48 6.22 20.70 9.02
N SER A 49 7.14 20.64 9.99
CA SER A 49 8.47 20.07 9.79
C SER A 49 8.44 18.58 9.42
N VAL A 50 7.55 17.80 10.05
CA VAL A 50 7.37 16.37 9.71
C VAL A 50 6.82 16.23 8.30
N PHE A 51 5.82 17.03 7.95
CA PHE A 51 5.22 17.05 6.62
C PHE A 51 6.24 17.43 5.53
N ALA A 52 7.01 18.50 5.75
CA ALA A 52 8.03 18.95 4.80
C ALA A 52 9.13 17.90 4.60
N ARG A 53 9.56 17.23 5.68
CA ARG A 53 10.52 16.13 5.60
C ARG A 53 9.99 14.97 4.77
N TRP A 54 8.76 14.52 5.00
CA TRP A 54 8.15 13.44 4.21
C TRP A 54 8.02 13.83 2.74
N LYS A 55 7.59 15.05 2.46
CA LYS A 55 7.51 15.58 1.11
C LYS A 55 8.88 15.51 0.40
N GLN A 56 9.95 15.96 1.04
CA GLN A 56 11.31 15.88 0.48
C GLN A 56 11.79 14.44 0.27
N GLN A 57 11.59 13.56 1.25
CA GLN A 57 12.00 12.15 1.17
C GLN A 57 11.32 11.43 0.02
N LEU A 58 10.01 11.65 -0.15
CA LEU A 58 9.21 11.01 -1.19
C LEU A 58 9.43 11.62 -2.58
N ILE A 59 9.71 12.92 -2.70
CA ILE A 59 10.09 13.56 -3.98
C ILE A 59 11.45 13.05 -4.45
N LYS A 60 12.43 12.90 -3.54
CA LYS A 60 13.79 12.51 -3.93
C LYS A 60 13.87 11.09 -4.50
N ASN A 61 12.92 10.23 -4.12
CA ASN A 61 12.82 8.86 -4.61
C ASN A 61 12.04 8.74 -5.93
N GLU A 62 11.49 9.83 -6.47
CA GLU A 62 10.75 9.87 -7.73
C GLU A 62 11.60 10.55 -8.82
N PRO A 63 12.09 9.81 -9.84
CA PRO A 63 12.67 10.44 -11.02
C PRO A 63 11.54 11.07 -11.83
N SER A 64 11.41 12.40 -11.71
CA SER A 64 10.57 13.29 -12.50
C SER A 64 9.06 13.38 -12.15
N ASN A 65 8.68 14.52 -11.56
CA ASN A 65 7.44 15.29 -11.80
C ASN A 65 6.14 14.55 -12.15
N GLN A 66 5.78 13.49 -11.42
CA GLN A 66 4.45 12.90 -11.57
C GLN A 66 3.71 12.89 -10.23
N SER A 67 2.54 13.51 -10.29
CA SER A 67 1.55 13.67 -9.25
C SER A 67 1.50 12.45 -8.30
N TYR A 68 1.56 12.72 -6.99
CA TYR A 68 1.41 11.77 -5.88
C TYR A 68 0.13 10.90 -5.96
N THR A 69 -0.75 11.15 -6.93
CA THR A 69 -1.91 10.34 -7.30
C THR A 69 -1.56 9.05 -8.07
N LYS A 70 -0.33 8.89 -8.58
CA LYS A 70 0.09 7.71 -9.36
C LYS A 70 0.02 6.41 -8.59
N THR A 71 0.38 6.42 -7.31
CA THR A 71 0.63 5.20 -6.55
C THR A 71 -0.59 4.29 -6.41
N ARG A 72 -1.78 4.81 -6.11
CA ARG A 72 -2.96 3.95 -5.88
C ARG A 72 -3.58 3.41 -7.17
N SER A 73 -3.60 4.21 -8.23
CA SER A 73 -4.20 3.82 -9.51
C SER A 73 -3.31 2.84 -10.25
N GLU A 74 -2.00 3.08 -10.27
CA GLU A 74 -1.03 2.17 -10.90
C GLU A 74 -0.95 0.86 -10.10
N LEU A 75 -0.93 0.89 -8.76
CA LEU A 75 -0.99 -0.34 -7.97
C LEU A 75 -2.27 -1.14 -8.25
N LYS A 76 -3.44 -0.48 -8.29
CA LYS A 76 -4.70 -1.16 -8.63
C LYS A 76 -4.63 -1.82 -10.01
N HIS A 77 -4.13 -1.09 -11.00
CA HIS A 77 -3.97 -1.60 -12.36
C HIS A 77 -2.98 -2.78 -12.41
N LEU A 78 -1.87 -2.70 -11.66
CA LEU A 78 -0.90 -3.79 -11.52
C LEU A 78 -1.51 -5.02 -10.85
N TYR A 79 -2.34 -4.85 -9.82
CA TYR A 79 -3.03 -5.94 -9.15
C TYR A 79 -4.05 -6.62 -10.08
N GLU A 80 -4.85 -5.83 -10.80
CA GLU A 80 -5.81 -6.34 -11.78
C GLU A 80 -5.10 -7.12 -12.90
N GLU A 81 -4.01 -6.57 -13.42
CA GLU A 81 -3.19 -7.25 -14.44
C GLU A 81 -2.57 -8.54 -13.90
N ASN A 82 -2.07 -8.54 -12.66
CA ASN A 82 -1.53 -9.75 -12.03
C ASN A 82 -2.59 -10.83 -11.84
N MET A 83 -3.82 -10.45 -11.43
CA MET A 83 -4.93 -11.39 -11.33
C MET A 83 -5.28 -11.99 -12.69
N ARG A 84 -5.37 -11.16 -13.73
CA ARG A 84 -5.64 -11.60 -15.09
C ARG A 84 -4.57 -12.57 -15.60
N LEU A 85 -3.30 -12.24 -15.40
CA LEU A 85 -2.18 -13.10 -15.80
C LEU A 85 -2.21 -14.45 -15.07
N LYS A 86 -2.51 -14.46 -13.77
CA LYS A 86 -2.68 -15.71 -13.00
C LYS A 86 -3.81 -16.58 -13.55
N GLN A 87 -4.93 -15.97 -13.92
CA GLN A 87 -6.06 -16.67 -14.53
C GLN A 87 -5.64 -17.36 -15.83
N ILE A 88 -4.99 -16.62 -16.72
CA ILE A 88 -4.51 -17.14 -18.02
C ILE A 88 -3.52 -18.29 -17.81
N ILE A 89 -2.60 -18.18 -16.86
CA ILE A 89 -1.64 -19.25 -16.55
C ILE A 89 -2.36 -20.50 -16.04
N ALA A 90 -3.36 -20.35 -15.17
CA ALA A 90 -4.14 -21.49 -14.67
C ALA A 90 -4.89 -22.21 -15.81
N ASP A 91 -5.50 -21.45 -16.72
CA ASP A 91 -6.22 -21.99 -17.87
C ASP A 91 -5.27 -22.73 -18.83
N MET A 92 -4.11 -22.14 -19.14
CA MET A 92 -3.09 -22.79 -19.97
C MET A 92 -2.58 -24.10 -19.34
N ALA A 93 -2.35 -24.12 -18.02
CA ALA A 93 -1.91 -25.32 -17.32
C ALA A 93 -2.96 -26.44 -17.38
N LEU A 94 -4.24 -26.10 -17.24
CA LEU A 94 -5.35 -27.05 -17.40
C LEU A 94 -5.41 -27.61 -18.82
N GLU A 95 -5.23 -26.76 -19.84
CA GLU A 95 -5.26 -27.19 -21.24
C GLU A 95 -4.06 -28.09 -21.59
N LEU A 96 -2.87 -27.78 -21.07
CA LEU A 96 -1.68 -28.63 -21.23
C LEU A 96 -1.89 -30.01 -20.61
N ASN A 97 -2.43 -30.09 -19.38
CA ASN A 97 -2.71 -31.36 -18.72
C ASN A 97 -3.69 -32.22 -19.54
N LYS A 98 -4.76 -31.62 -20.08
CA LYS A 98 -5.72 -32.32 -20.94
C LYS A 98 -5.05 -32.90 -22.19
N LYS A 99 -4.22 -32.09 -22.87
CA LYS A 99 -3.48 -32.53 -24.06
C LYS A 99 -2.51 -33.66 -23.73
N GLU A 100 -1.86 -33.62 -22.58
CA GLU A 100 -0.97 -34.70 -22.13
C GLU A 100 -1.72 -35.99 -21.83
N ASP A 101 -2.90 -35.91 -21.22
CA ASP A 101 -3.77 -37.07 -20.97
C ASP A 101 -4.29 -37.69 -22.27
N GLU A 102 -4.62 -36.88 -23.27
CA GLU A 102 -4.99 -37.36 -24.62
C GLU A 102 -3.81 -38.06 -25.31
N LEU A 103 -2.62 -37.48 -25.25
CA LEU A 103 -1.39 -38.10 -25.77
C LEU A 103 -1.08 -39.45 -25.10
N LYS A 104 -1.31 -39.56 -23.78
CA LYS A 104 -1.15 -40.82 -23.04
C LYS A 104 -2.17 -41.87 -23.44
N LYS A 105 -3.40 -41.46 -23.80
CA LYS A 105 -4.44 -42.37 -24.30
C LYS A 105 -4.15 -42.87 -25.72
N VAL A 106 -3.62 -42.01 -26.60
CA VAL A 106 -3.27 -42.38 -27.99
C VAL A 106 -2.04 -43.29 -28.07
N LYS A 107 -1.11 -43.19 -27.10
CA LYS A 107 0.10 -44.02 -27.04
C LYS A 107 -0.10 -45.39 -26.37
N ARG A 108 -1.30 -45.69 -25.86
CA ARG A 108 -1.68 -47.01 -25.32
C ARG A 108 -2.42 -47.81 -26.38
#